data_AF-A0A5K0V6Z4-F1
#
_entry.id   AF-A0A5K0V6Z4-F1
#
_cell.length_a   1.000
_cell.length_b   1.000
_cell.length_c   1.000
_cell.angle_alpha   90.00
_cell.angle_beta   90.00
_cell.angle_gamma   90.00
#
_symmetry.space_group_name_H-M   'P 1'
#
loop_
_entity.id
_entity.type
_entity.pdbx_description
1 polymer ?
#
loop_
_entity_poly.entity_id
_entity_poly.type
_entity_poly.pdbx_seq_one_letter_code
_entity_poly.pdbx_strand_id
1 'polypeptide(L)'
;GHHLDLRLVRNQWLLIDPGAECLMSEVNEDRTTGDFREMGERLAEEVARFLKKKMEARSGTYKCVKLSFVGHSIGNLILRSAIT
;
A
#
# COMPACT_ATOMS: atom_id res chain seq x y z
N GLY A 1 -3.63 4.73 -16.77
CA GLY A 1 -4.32 4.97 -15.49
C GLY A 1 -3.57 6.05 -14.76
N HIS A 2 -4.30 7.02 -14.23
CA HIS A 2 -3.75 8.14 -13.50
C HIS A 2 -3.52 7.71 -12.04
N HIS A 3 -2.42 8.13 -11.40
CA HIS A 3 -2.15 7.77 -9.99
C HIS A 3 -3.27 8.26 -9.04
N LEU A 4 -3.96 9.32 -9.43
CA LEU A 4 -5.15 9.84 -8.73
C LEU A 4 -6.40 8.94 -8.84
N ASP A 5 -6.46 7.98 -9.77
CA ASP A 5 -7.62 7.09 -9.93
C ASP A 5 -7.87 6.28 -8.65
N LEU A 6 -6.80 5.87 -7.97
CA LEU A 6 -6.89 5.14 -6.70
C LEU A 6 -7.37 6.01 -5.54
N ARG A 7 -7.29 7.35 -5.63
CA ARG A 7 -7.88 8.24 -4.62
C ARG A 7 -9.40 8.13 -4.60
N LEU A 8 -10.03 7.90 -5.75
CA LEU A 8 -11.49 7.69 -5.82
C LEU A 8 -11.88 6.41 -5.08
N VAL A 9 -11.14 5.31 -5.31
CA VAL A 9 -11.36 4.04 -4.61
C VAL A 9 -11.23 4.22 -3.11
N ARG A 10 -10.14 4.86 -2.64
CA ARG A 10 -9.91 5.16 -1.23
C ARG A 10 -11.04 6.00 -0.63
N ASN A 11 -11.42 7.09 -1.30
CA ASN A 11 -12.44 7.99 -0.80
C ASN A 11 -13.80 7.29 -0.67
N GLN A 12 -14.17 6.47 -1.66
CA GLN A 12 -15.40 5.69 -1.61
C GLN A 12 -15.35 4.65 -0.48
N TRP A 13 -14.19 4.03 -0.26
CA TRP A 13 -14.02 3.07 0.83
C TRP A 13 -14.17 3.71 2.21
N LEU A 14 -13.58 4.89 2.42
CA LEU A 14 -13.67 5.63 3.68
C LEU A 14 -15.07 6.15 3.99
N LEU A 15 -15.94 6.33 2.98
CA LEU A 15 -17.37 6.62 3.22
C LEU A 15 -18.11 5.41 3.80
N ILE A 16 -17.67 4.19 3.48
CA ILE A 16 -18.29 2.94 3.94
C ILE A 16 -17.72 2.53 5.30
N ASP A 17 -16.40 2.62 5.46
CA ASP A 17 -15.69 2.33 6.69
C ASP A 17 -14.74 3.48 7.05
N PRO A 18 -15.20 4.46 7.85
CA PRO A 18 -14.37 5.57 8.31
C PRO A 18 -13.20 5.14 9.21
N GLY A 19 -13.23 3.92 9.75
CA GLY A 19 -12.16 3.34 10.57
C GLY A 19 -11.07 2.66 9.75
N ALA A 20 -11.27 2.48 8.44
CA ALA A 20 -10.30 1.86 7.56
C ALA A 20 -9.02 2.71 7.46
N GLU A 21 -7.88 2.05 7.64
CA GLU A 21 -6.59 2.70 7.47
C GLU A 21 -6.05 2.43 6.07
N CYS A 22 -5.78 3.50 5.31
CA CYS A 22 -5.31 3.39 3.94
C CYS A 22 -3.89 3.96 3.80
N LEU A 23 -3.03 3.24 3.09
CA LEU A 23 -1.74 3.72 2.58
C LEU A 23 -1.89 3.95 1.07
N MET A 24 -1.65 5.18 0.62
CA MET A 24 -1.49 5.49 -0.81
C MET A 24 0.00 5.54 -1.08
N SER A 25 0.52 4.55 -1.83
CA SER A 25 1.96 4.42 -2.07
C SER A 25 2.46 5.49 -3.05
N GLU A 26 3.54 6.17 -2.69
CA GLU A 26 4.20 7.19 -3.51
C GLU A 26 5.64 6.79 -3.88
N VAL A 27 6.18 5.71 -3.28
CA VAL A 27 7.60 5.32 -3.36
C VAL A 27 8.12 5.03 -4.78
N ASN A 28 7.21 4.81 -5.73
CA ASN A 28 7.50 4.51 -7.13
C ASN A 28 7.09 5.61 -8.13
N GLU A 29 6.44 6.71 -7.71
CA GLU A 29 5.88 7.71 -8.64
C GLU A 29 6.94 8.35 -9.55
N ASP A 30 8.08 8.74 -8.99
CA ASP A 30 9.21 9.34 -9.73
C ASP A 30 10.25 8.31 -10.20
N ARG A 31 10.03 7.03 -9.92
CA ARG A 31 11.01 5.95 -10.15
C ARG A 31 10.32 4.71 -10.73
N THR A 32 9.74 4.92 -11.91
CA THR A 32 8.98 3.92 -12.68
C THR A 32 9.82 3.15 -13.69
N THR A 33 11.12 3.48 -13.80
CA THR A 33 12.09 2.77 -14.62
C THR A 33 12.90 1.78 -13.76
N GLY A 34 13.33 0.67 -14.36
CA GLY A 34 14.08 -0.38 -13.67
C GLY A 34 13.30 -1.68 -13.48
N ASP A 35 13.82 -2.56 -12.63
CA ASP A 35 13.27 -3.90 -12.40
C ASP A 35 12.05 -3.84 -11.44
N PHE A 36 11.02 -4.64 -11.73
CA PHE A 36 9.89 -4.85 -10.84
C PHE A 36 10.30 -5.42 -9.48
N ARG A 37 11.41 -6.14 -9.40
CA ARG A 37 11.95 -6.59 -8.12
C ARG A 37 12.33 -5.42 -7.22
N GLU A 38 13.08 -4.46 -7.74
CA GLU A 38 13.47 -3.25 -6.98
C GLU A 38 12.26 -2.39 -6.61
N MET A 39 11.32 -2.21 -7.55
CA MET A 39 10.05 -1.51 -7.27
C MET A 39 9.23 -2.22 -6.19
N GLY A 40 9.23 -3.56 -6.19
CA GLY A 40 8.56 -4.41 -5.22
C GLY A 40 9.20 -4.32 -3.84
N GLU A 41 10.54 -4.36 -3.75
CA GLU A 41 11.29 -4.18 -2.50
C GLU A 41 11.00 -2.82 -1.87
N ARG A 42 11.02 -1.74 -2.67
CA ARG A 42 10.65 -0.39 -2.21
C ARG A 42 9.22 -0.32 -1.65
N LEU A 43 8.27 -0.95 -2.33
CA LEU A 43 6.89 -1.02 -1.88
C LEU A 43 6.73 -1.84 -0.60
N ALA A 44 7.41 -3.00 -0.52
CA ALA A 44 7.38 -3.85 0.66
C ALA A 44 7.91 -3.12 1.90
N GLU A 45 9.00 -2.36 1.75
CA GLU A 45 9.53 -1.53 2.83
C GLU A 45 8.56 -0.45 3.30
N GLU A 46 7.88 0.24 2.38
CA GLU A 46 6.89 1.27 2.70
C GLU A 46 5.71 0.67 3.49
N VAL A 47 5.19 -0.47 3.03
CA VAL A 47 4.12 -1.22 3.71
C VAL A 47 4.58 -1.67 5.10
N ALA A 48 5.79 -2.21 5.24
CA ALA A 48 6.33 -2.63 6.53
C ALA A 48 6.48 -1.45 7.51
N ARG A 49 6.97 -0.29 7.03
CA ARG A 49 7.08 0.94 7.83
C ARG A 49 5.71 1.45 8.28
N PHE A 50 4.72 1.43 7.38
CA PHE A 50 3.35 1.78 7.70
C PHE A 50 2.77 0.87 8.80
N LEU A 51 2.92 -0.44 8.65
CA LEU A 51 2.44 -1.43 9.62
C LEU A 51 3.11 -1.27 10.99
N LYS A 52 4.44 -1.10 11.02
CA LYS A 52 5.19 -0.91 12.26
C LYS A 52 4.67 0.30 13.04
N LYS A 53 4.53 1.45 12.39
CA LYS A 53 3.97 2.68 13.02
C LYS A 53 2.57 2.45 13.56
N LYS A 54 1.74 1.67 12.85
CA LYS A 54 0.37 1.35 13.26
C LYS A 54 0.29 0.37 14.41
N MET A 55 1.20 -0.58 14.49
CA MET A 55 1.31 -1.51 15.61
C MET A 55 1.82 -0.80 16.87
N GLU A 56 2.82 0.08 16.74
CA GLU A 56 3.34 0.89 17.84
C GLU A 56 2.27 1.83 18.41
N ALA A 57 1.40 2.41 17.57
CA ALA A 57 0.29 3.25 18.01
C ALA A 57 -0.82 2.47 18.75
N ARG A 58 -0.95 1.16 18.49
CA ARG A 58 -1.93 0.28 19.13
C ARG A 58 -1.27 -0.42 20.32
N SER A 59 -1.02 0.33 21.39
CA SER A 59 -0.48 -0.19 22.66
C SER A 59 -1.28 -1.38 23.18
N GLY A 60 -0.84 -2.61 22.90
CA GLY A 60 -1.37 -3.84 23.49
C GLY A 60 -1.86 -4.88 22.48
N THR A 61 -1.22 -6.05 22.53
CA THR A 61 -1.51 -7.30 21.77
C THR A 61 -1.48 -7.18 20.25
N TYR A 62 -0.52 -7.87 19.63
CA TYR A 62 -0.45 -8.11 18.18
C TYR A 62 -1.70 -8.86 17.72
N LYS A 63 -2.76 -8.13 17.36
CA LYS A 63 -3.90 -8.69 16.65
C LYS A 63 -3.47 -9.00 15.23
N CYS A 64 -3.98 -10.10 14.69
CA CYS A 64 -3.84 -10.44 13.27
C CYS A 64 -4.27 -9.23 12.42
N VAL A 65 -3.34 -8.68 11.63
CA VAL A 65 -3.63 -7.59 10.70
C VAL A 65 -4.00 -8.20 9.36
N LYS A 66 -5.18 -7.87 8.85
CA LYS A 66 -5.57 -8.19 7.48
C LYS A 66 -5.15 -7.03 6.59
N LEU A 67 -4.44 -7.36 5.51
CA LEU A 67 -4.00 -6.41 4.50
C LEU A 67 -4.80 -6.64 3.22
N SER A 68 -5.15 -5.57 2.54
CA SER A 68 -5.80 -5.61 1.23
C SER A 68 -5.08 -4.64 0.31
N PHE A 69 -4.76 -5.10 -0.89
CA PHE A 69 -3.98 -4.35 -1.86
C PHE A 69 -4.86 -4.00 -3.06
N VAL A 70 -4.77 -2.74 -3.50
CA VAL A 70 -5.42 -2.27 -4.72
C VAL A 70 -4.33 -1.67 -5.60
N GLY A 71 -4.13 -2.26 -6.77
CA GLY A 71 -3.22 -1.74 -7.78
C GLY A 71 -3.92 -1.57 -9.12
N HIS A 72 -3.36 -0.70 -9.95
CA HIS A 72 -3.82 -0.47 -11.30
C HIS A 72 -2.65 -0.56 -12.28
N SER A 73 -2.86 -1.25 -13.41
CA SER A 73 -1.84 -1.41 -14.46
C SER A 73 -0.50 -1.91 -13.89
N ILE A 74 0.59 -1.15 -14.06
CA ILE A 74 1.93 -1.47 -13.56
C ILE A 74 1.96 -1.70 -12.04
N GLY A 75 1.07 -1.03 -11.28
CA GLY A 75 0.96 -1.21 -9.84
C GLY A 75 0.64 -2.64 -9.43
N ASN A 76 -0.12 -3.39 -10.24
CA ASN A 76 -0.40 -4.80 -9.96
C ASN A 76 0.83 -5.69 -10.14
N LEU A 77 1.71 -5.37 -11.10
CA LEU A 77 2.97 -6.11 -11.29
C LEU A 77 3.91 -5.85 -10.12
N ILE A 78 4.04 -4.57 -9.71
CA ILE A 78 4.86 -4.17 -8.56
C ILE A 78 4.35 -4.83 -7.27
N LEU A 79 3.02 -4.84 -7.04
CA LEU A 79 2.41 -5.52 -5.89
C LEU A 79 2.74 -7.02 -5.86
N ARG A 80 2.68 -7.71 -7.00
CA ARG A 80 3.02 -9.13 -7.07
C ARG A 80 4.49 -9.36 -6.75
N SER A 81 5.38 -8.50 -7.22
CA SER A 81 6.81 -8.56 -6.90
C SER A 81 7.13 -8.26 -5.43
N ALA A 82 6.26 -7.52 -4.73
CA ALA A 82 6.42 -7.24 -3.30
C ALA A 82 5.98 -8.41 -2.39
N ILE A 83 5.15 -9.33 -2.90
CA ILE A 83 4.51 -10.41 -2.13
C ILE A 83 5.16 -11.78 -2.41
N THR A 84 5.86 -11.92 -3.53
CA THR A 84 6.46 -13.19 -4.01
C THR A 84 7.95 -13.22 -3.70
#